data_AF-A0A7L5Y6S5-F1
#
_entry.id   AF-A0A7L5Y6S5-F1
#
_cell.length_a   1.000
_cell.length_b   1.000
_cell.length_c   1.000
_cell.angle_alpha   90.00
_cell.angle_beta   90.00
_cell.angle_gamma   90.00
#
_symmetry.space_group_name_H-M   'P 1'
#
loop_
_entity.id
_entity.type
_entity.pdbx_description
1 polymer ?
#
loop_
_entity_poly.entity_id
_entity_poly.type
_entity_poly.pdbx_seq_one_letter_code
_entity_poly.pdbx_strand_id
1 'polypeptide(L)' 'MTIPIPFKRTCREVVALVVAREDRALPWRERLALRMHMAICAACPRFERQVVTLRRAMGAWRNYTAAGEDGTPAE' A
#
# COMPACT_ATOMS: atom_id res chain seq x y z
N MET A 1 -26.65 11.86 -3.28
CA MET A 1 -27.32 11.59 -1.99
C MET A 1 -26.64 10.38 -1.37
N THR A 2 -25.76 10.65 -0.42
CA THR A 2 -24.74 9.75 0.11
C THR A 2 -25.38 8.89 1.20
N ILE A 3 -25.44 7.57 1.02
CA ILE A 3 -25.82 6.64 2.08
C ILE A 3 -24.54 6.22 2.83
N PRO A 4 -24.36 6.59 4.11
CA PRO A 4 -23.29 6.06 4.94
C PRO A 4 -23.71 4.69 5.48
N ILE A 5 -23.26 3.62 4.81
CA ILE A 5 -23.22 2.28 5.41
C ILE A 5 -21.77 2.02 5.83
N PRO A 6 -21.48 1.63 7.08
CA PRO A 6 -20.12 1.38 7.59
C PRO A 6 -19.31 0.31 6.82
N PHE A 7 -19.93 -0.36 5.84
CA PHE A 7 -19.35 -1.40 4.98
C PHE A 7 -19.24 -1.02 3.49
N LYS A 8 -19.84 0.09 3.02
CA LYS A 8 -19.67 0.56 1.64
C LYS A 8 -18.43 1.46 1.54
N ARG A 9 -17.24 0.85 1.67
CA ARG A 9 -16.00 1.54 1.28
C ARG A 9 -15.96 1.61 -0.24
N THR A 10 -15.85 2.82 -0.76
CA THR A 10 -15.68 3.08 -2.18
C THR A 10 -14.27 2.69 -2.62
N CYS A 11 -14.06 2.45 -3.92
CA CYS A 11 -12.73 2.14 -4.45
C CYS A 11 -11.69 3.20 -4.06
N ARG A 12 -12.07 4.49 -3.99
CA ARG A 12 -11.21 5.59 -3.57
C ARG A 12 -10.74 5.45 -2.11
N GLU A 13 -11.66 5.11 -1.21
CA GLU A 13 -11.30 4.88 0.20
C GLU A 13 -10.43 3.65 0.37
N VAL A 14 -10.69 2.59 -0.39
CA VAL A 14 -9.88 1.36 -0.37
C VAL A 14 -8.47 1.64 -0.88
N VAL A 15 -8.33 2.40 -1.97
CA VAL A 15 -7.04 2.85 -2.49
C VAL A 15 -6.29 3.68 -1.45
N ALA A 16 -6.97 4.61 -0.78
CA ALA A 16 -6.37 5.41 0.29
C ALA A 16 -5.91 4.53 1.48
N LEU A 17 -6.68 3.51 1.85
CA LEU A 17 -6.32 2.55 2.90
C LEU A 17 -5.15 1.64 2.49
N VAL A 18 -5.08 1.22 1.22
CA VAL A 18 -3.95 0.44 0.68
C VAL A 18 -2.67 1.25 0.80
N VAL A 19 -2.67 2.52 0.41
CA VAL A 19 -1.50 3.40 0.55
C VAL A 19 -1.18 3.65 2.03
N ALA A 20 -2.19 3.94 2.85
CA ALA A 20 -2.01 4.13 4.28
C ALA A 20 -1.43 2.89 4.98
N ARG A 21 -1.70 1.68 4.48
CA ARG A 21 -1.11 0.44 5.02
C ARG A 21 0.40 0.36 4.82
N GLU A 22 0.89 0.98 3.76
CA GLU A 22 2.32 0.97 3.51
C GLU A 22 3.07 1.90 4.46
N ASP A 23 2.43 2.99 4.87
CA ASP A 23 2.97 4.01 5.77
C ASP A 23 2.75 3.68 7.26
N ARG A 24 1.56 3.16 7.61
CA ARG A 24 1.16 2.86 9.01
C ARG A 24 0.45 1.52 9.15
N ALA A 25 0.50 0.95 10.35
CA ALA A 25 -0.25 -0.26 10.67
C ALA A 25 -1.77 0.02 10.71
N LEU A 26 -2.55 -0.65 9.85
CA LEU A 26 -4.01 -0.54 9.90
C LEU A 26 -4.60 -1.35 11.06
N PRO A 27 -5.64 -0.83 11.73
CA PRO A 27 -6.46 -1.61 12.66
C PRO A 27 -7.14 -2.79 11.96
N TRP A 28 -7.36 -3.87 12.70
CA TRP A 28 -7.91 -5.13 12.17
C TRP A 28 -9.25 -4.97 11.42
N ARG A 29 -10.10 -4.04 11.86
CA ARG A 29 -11.39 -3.74 11.23
C ARG A 29 -11.24 -3.24 9.80
N GLU A 30 -10.26 -2.37 9.53
CA GLU A 30 -10.00 -1.84 8.19
C GLU A 30 -9.42 -2.90 7.26
N ARG A 31 -8.58 -3.81 7.79
CA ARG A 31 -8.08 -4.96 7.02
C ARG A 31 -9.21 -5.89 6.56
N LEU A 32 -10.19 -6.13 7.43
CA LEU A 32 -11.35 -6.95 7.08
C LEU A 32 -12.18 -6.28 5.99
N ALA A 33 -12.45 -4.97 6.12
CA ALA A 33 -13.17 -4.20 5.10
C ALA A 33 -12.43 -4.22 3.74
N LEU A 34 -11.09 -4.11 3.75
CA LEU A 34 -10.27 -4.19 2.55
C LEU A 34 -10.42 -5.55 1.85
N ARG A 35 -10.33 -6.66 2.62
CA ARG A 35 -10.49 -8.02 2.10
C ARG A 35 -11.87 -8.24 1.47
N MET A 36 -12.93 -7.80 2.15
CA MET A 36 -14.29 -7.90 1.63
C MET A 36 -14.45 -7.11 0.33
N HIS A 37 -13.91 -5.89 0.26
CA HIS A 37 -13.98 -5.09 -0.95
C HIS A 37 -13.17 -5.70 -2.12
N MET A 38 -12.00 -6.27 -1.84
CA MET A 38 -11.18 -6.96 -2.83
C MET A 38 -11.87 -8.22 -3.40
N ALA A 39 -12.75 -8.87 -2.63
CA ALA A 39 -13.53 -9.99 -3.12
C ALA A 39 -14.64 -9.58 -4.11
N ILE A 40 -15.17 -8.37 -3.99
CA ILE A 40 -16.26 -7.86 -4.85
C ILE A 40 -15.76 -6.98 -6.01
N CYS A 41 -14.55 -6.41 -5.91
CA CYS A 41 -13.99 -5.50 -6.91
C CYS A 41 -12.67 -6.05 -7.48
N ALA A 42 -12.62 -6.31 -8.78
CA ALA A 42 -11.42 -6.82 -9.45
C ALA A 42 -10.32 -5.75 -9.67
N ALA A 43 -10.67 -4.47 -9.67
CA ALA A 43 -9.71 -3.37 -9.90
C ALA A 43 -8.82 -3.11 -8.69
N CYS A 44 -9.38 -3.13 -7.48
CA CYS A 44 -8.66 -2.82 -6.24
C CYS A 44 -7.47 -3.77 -5.96
N PRO A 45 -7.56 -5.10 -6.17
CA PRO A 45 -6.41 -6.01 -6.07
C PRO A 45 -5.30 -5.74 -7.10
N ARG A 46 -5.64 -5.19 -8.28
CA ARG A 46 -4.62 -4.79 -9.27
C ARG A 46 -3.82 -3.59 -8.77
N PHE A 47 -4.51 -2.59 -8.22
CA PHE A 47 -3.87 -1.42 -7.63
C PHE A 47 -2.98 -1.81 -6.44
N GLU A 48 -3.44 -2.68 -5.53
CA GLU A 48 -2.62 -3.15 -4.41
C GLU A 48 -1.28 -3.76 -4.88
N ARG A 49 -1.32 -4.59 -5.92
CA ARG A 49 -0.10 -5.17 -6.50
C ARG A 49 0.85 -4.11 -7.04
N GLN A 50 0.35 -3.05 -7.67
CA GLN A 50 1.17 -1.94 -8.14
C GLN A 50 1.89 -1.24 -6.99
N VAL A 51 1.17 -0.96 -5.90
CA VAL A 51 1.73 -0.33 -4.70
C VAL A 51 2.81 -1.20 -4.04
N VAL A 52 2.56 -2.51 -3.92
CA VAL A 52 3.55 -3.45 -3.36
C VAL A 52 4.81 -3.52 -4.24
N THR A 53 4.65 -3.53 -5.57
CA THR A 53 5.80 -3.49 -6.49
C THR A 53 6.62 -2.22 -6.32
N LEU A 54 5.96 -1.05 -6.22
CA LEU A 54 6.63 0.22 -5.98
C LEU A 54 7.42 0.19 -4.66
N ARG A 55 6.82 -0.31 -3.57
CA ARG A 55 7.50 -0.44 -2.27
C ARG A 55 8.72 -1.36 -2.35
N ARG A 56 8.60 -2.50 -3.03
CA ARG A 56 9.73 -3.44 -3.20
C ARG A 56 10.88 -2.81 -3.97
N ALA A 57 10.59 -2.09 -5.06
CA ALA A 57 11.60 -1.37 -5.83
C ALA A 57 12.31 -0.29 -4.98
N MET A 58 11.56 0.52 -4.22
CA MET A 58 12.16 1.52 -3.33
C MET A 58 12.96 0.88 -2.18
N GLY A 59 12.49 -0.25 -1.63
CA GLY A 59 13.24 -1.02 -0.64
C GLY A 59 14.57 -1.54 -1.17
N ALA A 60 14.57 -2.08 -2.39
CA ALA A 60 15.79 -2.56 -3.06
C ALA A 60 16.78 -1.41 -3.32
N TRP A 61 16.29 -0.23 -3.71
CA TRP A 61 17.14 0.95 -3.92
C TRP A 61 17.80 1.44 -2.62
N ARG A 62 17.06 1.47 -1.50
CA ARG A 62 17.64 1.81 -0.18
C ARG A 62 18.73 0.83 0.25
N ASN A 63 18.59 -0.44 -0.12
CA ASN A 63 19.61 -1.45 0.15
C ASN A 63 20.85 -1.25 -0.74
N TYR A 64 20.68 -0.79 -1.99
CA TYR A 64 21.80 -0.44 -2.87
C TYR A 64 22.56 0.78 -2.37
N THR A 65 21.89 1.84 -1.91
CA THR A 65 22.58 3.02 -1.35
C THR A 65 23.32 2.69 -0.07
N ALA A 66 22.75 1.86 0.82
CA ALA A 66 23.43 1.42 2.03
C ALA A 66 24.63 0.47 1.76
N ALA A 67 24.59 -0.28 0.65
CA ALA A 67 25.69 -1.14 0.18
C ALA A 67 26.62 -0.43 -0.83
N GLY A 68 26.45 0.89 -1.03
CA GLY A 68 27.33 1.75 -1.82
C GLY A 68 28.08 2.77 -0.95
N GLU A 69 27.89 2.72 0.37
CA GLU A 69 28.59 3.51 1.38
C GLU A 69 29.60 2.65 2.18
N ASP A 70 30.13 1.59 1.58
CA ASP A 70 31.31 0.86 2.04
C ASP A 70 32.50 1.07 1.07
N GLY A 71 33.01 2.31 1.05
CA GLY A 71 34.45 2.57 0.90
C GLY A 71 34.93 3.23 -0.40
N THR A 72 34.88 4.56 -0.47
CA THR A 72 35.99 5.43 -0.94
C THR A 72 35.65 6.90 -0.62
N PRO A 73 36.51 7.64 0.10
CA PRO A 73 36.36 9.09 0.21
C PRO A 73 36.63 9.74 -1.15
N ALA A 74 35.77 10.67 -1.56
CA ALA A 74 36.01 11.51 -2.71
C ALA A 74 37.20 12.43 -2.44
N GLU A 75 38.29 12.21 -3.16
CA GLU A 75 39.38 13.17 -3.42
C GLU A 75 39.12 13.86 -4.78
#